data_AF-A0A7X7M7K9-F1
#
_entry.id   AF-A0A7X7M7K9-F1
#
_cell.length_a   1.000
_cell.length_b   1.000
_cell.length_c   1.000
_cell.angle_alpha   90.00
_cell.angle_beta   90.00
_cell.angle_gamma   90.00
#
_symmetry.space_group_name_H-M   'P 1'
#
loop_
_entity.id
_entity.type
_entity.pdbx_description
1 polymer ?
#
loop_
_entity_poly.entity_id
_entity_poly.type
_entity_poly.pdbx_seq_one_letter_code
_entity_poly.pdbx_strand_id
1 'polypeptide(L)'
;MDIDKIKALAEILAAQNLSLIEVCEGDHKIRLEKDCGCLSPAPSQQQTQLPAPPALPLSVGDGQQAVDFNKLIEIKSPLVGIFYAAAAPDAEPFV
;
A
#
# COMPACT_ATOMS: atom_id res chain seq x y z
N MET A 1 -11.54 -24.78 -27.24
CA MET A 1 -10.70 -24.25 -26.13
C MET A 1 -9.29 -24.33 -26.63
N ASP A 2 -8.80 -23.20 -27.11
CA ASP A 2 -7.79 -23.18 -28.16
C ASP A 2 -6.43 -23.01 -27.50
N ILE A 3 -5.65 -24.10 -27.46
CA ILE A 3 -4.28 -24.11 -26.95
C ILE A 3 -3.42 -23.04 -27.65
N ASP A 4 -3.76 -22.72 -28.90
CA ASP A 4 -3.14 -21.66 -29.70
C ASP A 4 -3.35 -20.27 -29.10
N LYS A 5 -4.52 -19.98 -28.51
CA LYS A 5 -4.78 -18.69 -27.85
C LYS A 5 -3.94 -18.52 -26.57
N ILE A 6 -3.75 -19.61 -25.82
CA ILE A 6 -2.93 -19.59 -24.59
C ILE A 6 -1.45 -19.33 -24.94
N LYS A 7 -0.95 -19.96 -26.02
CA LYS A 7 0.42 -19.71 -26.51
C LYS A 7 0.61 -18.28 -27.00
N ALA A 8 -0.34 -17.74 -27.75
CA ALA A 8 -0.30 -16.35 -28.22
C ALA A 8 -0.30 -15.36 -27.04
N LEU A 9 -1.13 -15.59 -26.00
CA LEU A 9 -1.14 -14.78 -24.79
C LEU A 9 0.19 -14.86 -24.02
N ALA A 10 0.80 -16.05 -23.94
CA ALA A 10 2.11 -16.23 -23.31
C ALA A 10 3.23 -15.51 -24.07
N GLU A 11 3.21 -15.53 -25.42
CA GLU A 11 4.18 -14.78 -26.23
C GLU A 11 4.01 -13.26 -26.08
N ILE A 12 2.77 -12.75 -26.04
CA ILE A 12 2.49 -11.33 -25.79
C ILE A 12 2.98 -10.93 -24.39
N LEU A 13 2.75 -11.78 -23.39
CA LEU A 13 3.20 -11.54 -22.02
C LEU A 13 4.74 -11.45 -21.95
N ALA A 14 5.44 -12.35 -22.65
CA ALA A 14 6.89 -12.33 -22.73
C ALA A 14 7.43 -11.10 -23.46
N ALA A 15 6.84 -10.72 -24.60
CA ALA A 15 7.25 -9.57 -25.41
C ALA A 15 7.04 -8.22 -24.69
N GLN A 16 5.96 -8.09 -23.91
CA GLN A 16 5.59 -6.85 -23.22
C GLN A 16 6.15 -6.76 -21.78
N ASN A 17 6.91 -7.76 -21.32
CA ASN A 17 7.43 -7.84 -19.94
C ASN A 17 6.36 -7.59 -18.86
N LEU A 18 5.15 -8.10 -19.07
CA LEU A 18 4.06 -7.96 -18.11
C LEU A 18 4.19 -9.02 -17.01
N SER A 19 3.98 -8.63 -15.76
CA SER A 19 4.06 -9.56 -14.61
C SER A 19 2.79 -10.40 -14.44
N LEU A 20 1.63 -9.88 -14.88
CA LEU A 20 0.32 -10.53 -14.71
C LEU A 20 -0.62 -10.16 -15.86
N ILE A 21 -1.37 -11.15 -16.37
CA ILE A 21 -2.53 -10.93 -17.23
C ILE A 21 -3.70 -11.80 -16.76
N GLU A 22 -4.88 -11.20 -16.64
CA GLU A 22 -6.14 -11.90 -16.36
C GLU A 22 -7.13 -11.61 -17.49
N VAL A 23 -7.65 -12.68 -18.11
CA VAL A 23 -8.65 -12.60 -19.19
C VAL A 23 -9.88 -13.39 -18.76
N CYS A 24 -11.03 -12.71 -18.76
CA CYS A 24 -12.34 -13.29 -18.48
C CYS A 24 -13.20 -13.25 -19.74
N GLU A 25 -13.39 -14.41 -20.39
CA GLU A 25 -14.31 -14.57 -21.51
C GLU A 25 -15.52 -15.40 -21.04
N GLY A 26 -16.58 -14.71 -20.60
CA GLY A 26 -17.81 -15.34 -20.14
C GLY A 26 -17.59 -16.26 -18.93
N ASP A 27 -17.67 -17.57 -19.14
CA ASP A 27 -17.46 -18.60 -18.10
C ASP A 27 -15.97 -18.97 -17.92
N HIS A 28 -15.09 -18.51 -18.82
CA HIS A 28 -13.69 -18.94 -18.86
C HIS A 28 -12.78 -17.86 -18.26
N LYS A 29 -12.09 -18.22 -17.17
CA LYS A 29 -11.10 -17.37 -16.50
C LYS A 29 -9.69 -17.91 -16.71
N ILE A 30 -8.82 -17.13 -17.36
CA ILE A 30 -7.41 -17.46 -17.57
C ILE A 30 -6.56 -16.41 -16.87
N ARG A 31 -5.73 -16.86 -15.92
CA ARG A 31 -4.73 -16.04 -15.22
C ARG A 31 -3.35 -16.56 -15.58
N LEU A 32 -2.53 -15.72 -16.19
CA LEU A 32 -1.12 -15.99 -16.50
C LEU A 32 -0.25 -15.04 -15.68
N GLU A 33 0.71 -15.60 -14.96
CA GLU A 33 1.66 -14.87 -14.12
C GLU A 33 3.07 -15.25 -14.55
N LYS A 34 3.93 -14.24 -14.75
CA LYS A 34 5.36 -14.47 -14.98
C LYS A 34 6.04 -14.47 -13.62
N ASP A 35 6.53 -15.64 -13.21
CA ASP A 35 7.39 -15.78 -12.04
C ASP A 35 8.68 -14.99 -12.29
N CYS A 36 8.65 -13.70 -11.95
CA CYS A 36 9.85 -12.90 -11.84
C CYS A 36 10.44 -13.23 -10.48
N GLY A 37 11.20 -14.34 -10.45
CA GLY A 37 12.10 -14.76 -9.38
C GLY A 37 11.73 -14.24 -8.00
N CYS A 38 11.01 -15.07 -7.26
CA CYS A 38 10.82 -14.98 -5.82
C CYS A 38 11.83 -14.03 -5.14
N LEU A 39 11.36 -12.84 -4.76
CA LEU A 39 12.01 -12.07 -3.72
C LEU A 39 12.04 -12.98 -2.50
N SER A 40 13.20 -13.56 -2.22
CA SER A 40 13.48 -14.32 -1.01
C SER A 40 12.86 -13.56 0.17
N PRO A 41 12.06 -14.20 1.04
CA PRO A 41 11.59 -13.53 2.24
C PRO A 41 12.82 -13.03 3.00
N ALA A 42 12.95 -11.70 3.07
CA ALA A 42 14.01 -11.08 3.85
C ALA A 42 13.89 -11.58 5.29
N PRO A 43 15.01 -11.87 5.97
CA PRO A 43 14.97 -12.35 7.34
C PRO A 43 14.21 -11.33 8.18
N SER A 44 13.10 -11.80 8.77
CA SER A 44 12.33 -11.05 9.77
C SER A 44 13.26 -10.73 10.94
N GLN A 45 13.73 -9.49 10.99
CA GLN A 45 14.45 -8.94 12.13
C GLN A 45 13.51 -9.03 13.34
N GLN A 46 13.91 -9.78 14.38
CA GLN A 46 13.25 -9.73 15.68
C GLN A 46 13.22 -8.27 16.15
N GLN A 47 12.01 -7.71 16.31
CA GLN A 47 11.83 -6.45 17.01
C GLN A 47 12.39 -6.60 18.42
N THR A 48 13.52 -5.94 18.66
CA THR A 48 13.99 -5.67 20.01
C THR A 48 13.01 -4.68 20.62
N GLN A 49 12.40 -5.05 21.74
CA GLN A 49 11.52 -4.17 22.51
C GLN A 49 12.37 -3.00 23.02
N LEU A 50 12.23 -1.83 22.39
CA LEU A 50 12.82 -0.59 22.87
C LEU A 50 11.96 -0.09 24.05
N PRO A 51 12.58 0.31 25.18
CA PRO A 51 11.84 0.88 26.31
C PRO A 51 11.02 2.09 25.85
N ALA A 52 9.75 2.11 26.28
CA ALA A 52 8.82 3.18 25.97
C ALA A 52 9.36 4.53 26.49
N PRO A 53 9.34 5.59 25.66
CA PRO A 53 9.71 6.92 26.12
C PRO A 53 8.75 7.40 27.22
N PRO A 54 9.21 8.20 28.18
CA PRO A 54 8.36 8.80 29.21
C PRO A 54 7.23 9.60 28.54
N ALA A 55 6.01 9.43 29.04
CA ALA A 55 4.87 10.23 28.62
C ALA A 55 5.17 11.71 28.89
N LEU A 56 5.33 12.49 27.82
CA LEU A 56 5.38 13.94 27.90
C LEU A 56 3.96 14.45 28.19
N PRO A 57 3.80 15.45 29.08
CA PRO A 57 2.50 16.07 29.30
C PRO A 57 2.02 16.69 27.98
N LEU A 58 0.85 16.26 27.52
CA LEU A 58 0.17 16.88 26.40
C LEU A 58 -0.17 18.31 26.80
N SER A 59 0.46 19.27 26.12
CA SER A 59 0.07 20.67 26.20
C SER A 59 -1.33 20.79 25.63
N VAL A 60 -2.31 21.08 26.49
CA VAL A 60 -3.68 21.37 26.08
C VAL A 60 -3.65 22.73 25.41
N GLY A 61 -3.52 22.73 24.08
CA GLY A 61 -3.70 23.91 23.25
C GLY A 61 -5.12 24.42 23.38
N ASP A 62 -5.23 25.69 23.73
CA ASP A 62 -6.48 26.44 23.86
C ASP A 62 -7.21 26.52 22.51
N GLY A 63 -8.48 26.12 22.48
CA GLY A 63 -9.44 26.51 21.45
C GLY A 63 -9.35 25.85 20.07
N GLN A 64 -9.54 24.52 19.97
CA GLN A 64 -9.91 23.91 18.69
C GLN A 64 -11.43 23.78 18.57
N GLN A 65 -11.98 24.55 17.62
CA GLN A 65 -13.33 24.40 17.10
C GLN A 65 -13.59 22.91 16.79
N ALA A 66 -14.71 22.38 17.27
CA ALA A 66 -15.08 20.98 17.04
C ALA A 66 -15.12 20.72 15.53
N VAL A 67 -14.09 20.06 15.01
CA VAL A 67 -14.00 19.69 13.61
C VAL A 67 -15.08 18.64 13.35
N ASP A 68 -16.01 18.93 12.46
CA ASP A 68 -17.09 18.01 12.10
C ASP A 68 -16.51 16.82 11.33
N PHE A 69 -16.31 15.70 12.04
CA PHE A 69 -15.72 14.47 11.49
C PHE A 69 -16.62 13.77 10.47
N ASN A 70 -17.86 14.23 10.27
CA ASN A 70 -18.85 13.58 9.39
C ASN A 70 -18.52 13.66 7.89
N LYS A 71 -17.54 14.49 7.48
CA LYS A 71 -17.14 14.68 6.07
C LYS A 71 -15.66 14.43 5.81
N LEU A 72 -14.97 13.73 6.70
CA LEU A 72 -13.55 13.42 6.52
C LEU A 72 -13.38 12.07 5.81
N ILE A 73 -12.34 11.97 5.00
CA ILE A 73 -11.91 10.71 4.38
C ILE A 73 -10.86 10.11 5.29
N GLU A 74 -11.20 9.02 5.97
CA GLU A 74 -10.24 8.29 6.81
C GLU A 74 -9.27 7.49 5.92
N ILE A 75 -7.99 7.88 5.94
CA ILE A 75 -6.93 7.16 5.22
C ILE A 75 -6.15 6.32 6.24
N LYS A 76 -6.46 5.03 6.32
CA LYS A 76 -5.69 4.07 7.14
C LYS A 76 -4.39 3.74 6.41
N SER A 77 -3.25 4.17 6.97
CA SER A 77 -1.94 3.76 6.44
C SER A 77 -1.58 2.37 6.99
N PRO A 78 -1.45 1.33 6.14
CA PRO A 78 -0.92 0.03 6.55
C PRO A 78 0.60 0.05 6.72
N LEU A 79 1.27 1.16 6.41
CA LEU A 79 2.72 1.32 6.51
C LEU A 79 3.10 2.00 7.82
N VAL A 80 4.08 1.44 8.54
CA VAL A 80 4.78 2.16 9.61
C VAL A 80 5.65 3.23 8.96
N GLY A 81 5.34 4.50 9.22
CA GLY A 81 6.04 5.64 8.66
C GLY A 81 5.73 6.93 9.43
N ILE A 82 6.44 8.00 9.09
CA ILE A 82 6.24 9.32 9.69
C ILE A 82 5.30 10.10 8.77
N PHE A 83 4.14 10.52 9.29
CA PHE A 83 3.22 11.41 8.59
C PHE A 83 3.47 12.85 9.04
N TYR A 84 3.79 13.72 8.08
CA TYR A 84 3.89 15.16 8.32
C TYR A 84 2.55 15.81 7.98
N ALA A 85 1.83 16.28 9.01
CA ALA A 85 0.56 16.98 8.83
C ALA A 85 0.76 18.41 8.28
N ALA A 86 1.93 19.01 8.51
CA ALA A 86 2.33 20.34 8.07
C ALA A 86 3.85 20.38 7.79
N ALA A 87 4.32 21.41 7.08
CA ALA A 87 5.75 21.56 6.74
C ALA A 87 6.65 21.90 7.93
N ALA A 88 6.08 22.51 8.96
CA ALA A 88 6.72 22.92 10.22
C ALA A 88 5.66 22.90 11.34
N PRO A 89 6.05 22.85 12.63
CA PRO A 89 5.09 22.83 13.74
C PRO A 89 4.14 24.04 13.78
N ASP A 90 4.58 25.19 13.29
CA ASP A 90 3.79 26.43 13.22
C ASP A 90 3.17 26.68 11.83
N ALA A 91 3.35 25.77 10.86
CA ALA A 91 2.82 25.93 9.51
C ALA A 91 1.40 25.37 9.38
N GLU A 92 0.68 25.84 8.37
CA GLU A 92 -0.66 25.35 8.03
C GLU A 92 -0.62 23.88 7.57
N PRO A 93 -1.68 23.10 7.87
CA PRO A 93 -1.77 21.71 7.44
C PRO A 93 -1.89 21.59 5.91
N PHE A 94 -1.43 20.48 5.36
CA PHE A 94 -1.47 20.23 3.91
C PHE A 94 -2.88 19.98 3.34
N VAL A 95 -3.86 19.66 4.20
CA VAL A 95 -5.25 19.32 3.86
C VAL A 95 -6.25 20.06 4.74
#